data_AF-A0A3Q3W7U1-F1
#
_entry.id   AF-A0A3Q3W7U1-F1
#
_cell.length_a   1.000
_cell.length_b   1.000
_cell.length_c   1.000
_cell.angle_alpha   90.00
_cell.angle_beta   90.00
_cell.angle_gamma   90.00
#
_symmetry.space_group_name_H-M   'P 1'
#
loop_
_entity.id
_entity.type
_entity.pdbx_description
1 polymer ?
#
loop_
_entity_poly.entity_id
_entity_poly.type
_entity_poly.pdbx_seq_one_letter_code
_entity_poly.pdbx_strand_id
1 'polypeptide(L)'
;MCCFHSTASCEAMASTLPLVLLVLYGYVKVFCGTTSLGQTSIRHNEINPWWNEEFAYYSAQENDILRLEVYDSDTFFDDRLGVCERRLTLGTYDNYCTLEKGGSLHYIYTLS
;
A
#
# COMPACT_ATOMS: atom_id res chain seq x y z
N MET A 1 16.95 2.39 12.67
CA MET A 1 15.74 3.23 12.59
C MET A 1 14.93 2.92 11.33
N CYS A 2 13.72 2.35 11.45
CA CYS A 2 12.80 2.28 10.31
C CYS A 2 12.08 3.61 10.12
N CYS A 3 12.66 4.48 9.28
CA CYS A 3 11.89 5.55 8.65
C CYS A 3 11.39 4.98 7.31
N PHE A 4 10.09 4.77 7.14
CA PHE A 4 9.57 4.65 5.78
C PHE A 4 9.69 6.02 5.13
N HIS A 5 10.47 6.13 4.07
CA HIS A 5 10.08 7.01 2.97
C HIS A 5 9.26 6.13 2.03
N SER A 6 7.98 5.86 2.32
CA SER A 6 7.12 5.27 1.29
C SER A 6 6.51 6.38 0.48
N THR A 7 7.15 6.71 -0.63
CA THR A 7 6.35 7.14 -1.78
C THR A 7 5.63 5.89 -2.25
N ALA A 8 4.37 5.73 -1.87
CA ALA A 8 3.53 4.70 -2.45
C ALA A 8 2.94 5.27 -3.74
N SER A 9 3.25 4.68 -4.89
CA SER A 9 2.61 5.03 -6.17
C SER A 9 2.02 3.77 -6.76
N CYS A 10 0.71 3.75 -6.99
CA CYS A 10 0.07 2.63 -7.67
C CYS A 10 -0.01 2.96 -9.16
N GLU A 11 0.57 2.10 -10.00
CA GLU A 11 0.37 2.18 -11.46
C GLU A 11 -0.71 1.17 -11.87
N ALA A 12 -1.78 1.72 -12.44
CA ALA A 12 -2.94 1.13 -13.09
C ALA A 12 -3.78 0.20 -12.22
N MET A 13 -4.84 0.70 -11.57
CA MET A 13 -5.91 -0.18 -11.07
C MET A 13 -6.67 -0.80 -12.25
N ALA A 14 -6.56 -2.12 -12.45
CA ALA A 14 -7.47 -2.84 -13.33
C ALA A 14 -8.75 -3.15 -12.55
N SER A 15 -9.68 -2.20 -12.48
CA SER A 15 -11.00 -2.48 -11.91
C SER A 15 -11.71 -3.52 -12.78
N THR A 16 -11.84 -4.75 -12.26
CA THR A 16 -12.71 -5.78 -12.85
C THR A 16 -14.15 -5.66 -12.35
N LEU A 17 -14.48 -4.58 -11.62
CA LEU A 17 -15.83 -4.31 -11.15
C LEU A 17 -16.67 -3.72 -12.29
N PRO A 18 -17.91 -4.19 -12.48
CA PRO A 18 -18.79 -3.72 -13.53
C PRO A 18 -18.99 -2.21 -13.39
N LEU A 19 -18.88 -1.53 -14.53
CA LEU A 19 -18.82 -0.10 -14.82
C LEU A 19 -20.00 0.78 -14.31
N VAL A 20 -20.61 0.46 -13.17
CA VAL A 20 -21.92 1.00 -12.77
C VAL A 20 -21.85 1.90 -11.52
N LEU A 21 -20.74 1.95 -10.78
CA LEU A 21 -20.48 2.97 -9.74
C LEU A 21 -19.05 3.51 -9.85
N LEU A 22 -18.90 4.62 -10.56
CA LEU A 22 -17.69 5.12 -11.20
C LEU A 22 -16.75 5.96 -10.30
N VAL A 23 -16.48 5.59 -9.04
CA VAL A 23 -15.54 6.36 -8.23
C VAL A 23 -14.49 5.49 -7.54
N LEU A 24 -13.25 5.59 -8.02
CA LEU A 24 -12.09 4.99 -7.38
C LEU A 24 -11.75 5.79 -6.13
N TYR A 25 -11.73 5.14 -4.98
CA TYR A 25 -11.37 5.71 -3.69
C TYR A 25 -10.19 4.92 -3.10
N GLY A 26 -9.04 5.04 -3.76
CA GLY A 26 -7.85 4.26 -3.46
C GLY A 26 -7.18 4.66 -2.15
N TYR A 27 -6.76 3.69 -1.34
CA TYR A 27 -5.87 3.91 -0.19
C TYR A 27 -5.09 2.65 0.20
N VAL A 28 -4.05 2.79 1.01
CA VAL A 28 -3.18 1.68 1.44
C VAL A 28 -3.15 1.58 2.97
N LYS A 29 -3.39 0.39 3.51
CA LYS A 29 -3.15 0.06 4.93
C LYS A 29 -1.77 -0.54 5.10
N VAL A 30 -1.05 -0.09 6.13
CA VAL A 30 0.35 -0.45 6.38
C VAL A 30 0.48 -1.23 7.68
N PHE A 31 1.20 -2.34 7.64
CA PHE A 31 1.48 -3.19 8.79
C PHE A 31 2.95 -3.59 8.83
N CYS A 32 3.49 -3.75 10.03
CA CYS A 32 4.80 -4.34 10.28
C CYS A 32 4.66 -5.43 11.35
N GLY A 33 4.91 -6.69 10.97
CA GLY A 33 4.59 -7.84 11.80
C GLY A 33 3.09 -7.90 12.10
N THR A 34 2.73 -7.86 13.39
CA THR A 34 1.32 -7.83 13.83
C THR A 34 0.80 -6.40 14.08
N THR A 35 1.68 -5.39 14.00
CA THR A 35 1.35 -4.00 14.31
C THR A 35 0.79 -3.28 13.09
N SER A 36 -0.38 -2.67 13.22
CA SER A 36 -0.89 -1.72 12.22
C SER A 36 -0.25 -0.35 12.43
N LEU A 37 0.29 0.22 11.36
CA LEU A 37 0.92 1.54 11.36
C LEU A 37 -0.04 2.65 10.94
N GLY A 38 -1.21 2.28 10.40
CA GLY A 38 -2.24 3.20 9.92
C GLY A 38 -2.54 2.98 8.44
N GLN A 39 -3.06 4.03 7.80
CA GLN A 39 -3.40 4.03 6.39
C GLN A 39 -3.15 5.39 5.76
N THR A 40 -2.99 5.43 4.44
CA THR A 40 -2.85 6.67 3.67
C THR A 40 -4.17 7.45 3.63
N SER A 41 -4.12 8.69 3.15
CA SER A 41 -5.33 9.38 2.71
C SER A 41 -6.00 8.63 1.56
N ILE A 42 -7.32 8.80 1.47
CA ILE A 42 -8.11 8.28 0.35
C ILE A 42 -7.92 9.21 -0.85
N ARG A 43 -7.56 8.63 -2.00
CA ARG A 43 -7.46 9.33 -3.28
C ARG A 43 -8.73 9.09 -4.06
N HIS A 44 -9.43 10.18 -4.39
CA HIS A 44 -10.72 10.13 -5.06
C HIS A 44 -10.54 10.30 -6.57
N ASN A 45 -11.18 9.45 -7.38
CA ASN A 45 -11.22 9.49 -8.84
C ASN A 45 -9.84 9.48 -9.53
N GLU A 46 -8.85 8.79 -8.95
CA GLU A 46 -7.50 8.71 -9.52
C GLU A 46 -7.14 7.26 -9.86
N ILE A 47 -6.86 6.98 -11.14
CA ILE A 47 -6.54 5.62 -11.65
C ILE A 47 -5.11 5.19 -11.28
N ASN A 48 -4.22 6.18 -11.12
CA ASN A 48 -2.81 6.01 -10.74
C ASN A 48 -2.49 6.86 -9.50
N PRO A 49 -3.11 6.55 -8.34
CA PRO A 49 -2.94 7.35 -7.15
C PRO A 49 -1.52 7.25 -6.62
N TRP A 50 -1.07 8.35 -6.02
CA TRP A 50 0.20 8.43 -5.33
C TRP A 50 0.03 9.09 -3.95
N TRP A 51 0.83 8.64 -3.00
CA TRP A 51 0.80 9.07 -1.61
C TRP A 51 2.19 9.51 -1.18
N ASN A 52 2.25 10.63 -0.45
CA ASN A 52 3.47 11.15 0.16
C ASN A 52 3.58 10.77 1.63
N GLU A 53 2.56 10.10 2.17
CA GLU A 53 2.47 9.72 3.56
C GLU A 53 3.55 8.69 3.94
N GLU A 54 4.23 8.98 5.04
CA GLU A 54 5.30 8.16 5.60
C GLU A 54 4.87 7.52 6.92
N PHE A 55 5.29 6.27 7.14
CA PHE A 55 4.96 5.48 8.33
C PHE A 55 6.22 5.04 9.08
N ALA A 56 6.46 5.57 10.29
CA ALA A 56 7.62 5.16 11.08
C ALA A 56 7.24 4.11 12.13
N TYR A 57 8.07 3.08 12.30
CA TYR A 57 7.93 2.09 13.37
C TYR A 57 9.29 1.76 14.00
N TYR A 58 9.50 2.24 15.22
CA TYR A 58 10.81 2.17 15.88
C TYR A 58 11.18 0.79 16.43
N SER A 59 10.23 -0.15 16.48
CA SER A 59 10.45 -1.51 17.00
C SER A 59 10.53 -2.58 15.89
N ALA A 60 10.59 -2.16 14.64
CA ALA A 60 10.81 -3.06 13.50
C ALA A 60 12.18 -3.75 13.60
N GLN A 61 12.21 -5.03 13.23
CA GLN A 61 13.41 -5.86 13.21
C GLN A 61 13.62 -6.49 11.83
N GLU A 62 14.85 -6.89 11.54
CA GLU A 62 15.13 -7.69 10.35
C GLU A 62 14.31 -8.98 10.38
N ASN A 63 13.81 -9.41 9.21
CA ASN A 63 12.86 -10.51 9.03
C ASN A 63 11.42 -10.27 9.47
N ASP A 64 11.09 -9.12 10.07
CA ASP A 64 9.68 -8.74 10.22
C ASP A 64 9.01 -8.65 8.84
N ILE A 65 7.71 -8.92 8.80
CA ILE A 65 6.91 -8.83 7.57
C ILE A 65 6.34 -7.42 7.46
N LEU A 66 6.80 -6.66 6.47
CA LEU A 66 6.07 -5.50 5.98
C LEU A 66 4.91 -5.99 5.12
N ARG A 67 3.69 -5.61 5.47
CA ARG A 67 2.48 -5.88 4.69
C ARG A 67 1.78 -4.58 4.31
N LEU A 68 1.50 -4.45 3.01
CA LEU A 68 0.78 -3.34 2.41
C LEU A 68 -0.49 -3.90 1.77
N GLU A 69 -1.64 -3.41 2.19
CA GLU A 69 -2.94 -3.83 1.65
C GLU A 69 -3.57 -2.66 0.90
N VAL A 70 -3.86 -2.84 -0.38
CA VAL A 70 -4.45 -1.81 -1.25
C VAL A 70 -5.96 -2.02 -1.31
N TYR A 71 -6.71 -0.94 -1.12
CA TYR A 71 -8.17 -0.94 -1.10
C TYR A 71 -8.74 0.11 -2.05
N ASP A 72 -9.92 -0.21 -2.59
CA ASP A 72 -10.85 0.73 -3.22
C ASP A 72 -12.06 0.91 -2.28
N SER A 73 -12.29 2.12 -1.77
CA SER A 73 -13.31 2.37 -0.75
C SER A 73 -14.69 2.59 -1.37
N ASP A 74 -15.56 1.58 -1.42
CA ASP A 74 -16.95 1.78 -1.84
C ASP A 74 -17.87 2.24 -0.68
N THR A 75 -19.05 2.75 -1.03
CA THR A 75 -20.05 3.27 -0.07
C THR A 75 -20.50 2.23 0.98
N PHE A 76 -20.38 0.94 0.67
CA PHE A 76 -20.85 -0.15 1.54
C PHE A 76 -19.73 -1.04 2.08
N PHE A 77 -18.73 -1.40 1.25
CA PHE A 77 -17.62 -2.24 1.66
C PHE A 77 -16.36 -1.90 0.87
N ASP A 78 -15.25 -1.67 1.56
CA ASP A 78 -13.98 -1.45 0.89
C ASP A 78 -13.50 -2.73 0.21
N ASP A 79 -13.22 -2.62 -1.08
CA ASP A 79 -12.81 -3.69 -1.95
C ASP A 79 -11.28 -3.84 -1.90
N ARG A 80 -10.78 -4.91 -1.27
CA ARG A 80 -9.33 -5.17 -1.27
C ARG A 80 -8.87 -5.52 -2.68
N LEU A 81 -7.98 -4.69 -3.24
CA LEU A 81 -7.40 -4.86 -4.57
C LEU A 81 -6.21 -5.81 -4.54
N GLY A 82 -5.42 -5.76 -3.46
CA GLY A 82 -4.36 -6.72 -3.26
C GLY A 82 -3.53 -6.55 -2.00
N VAL A 83 -2.63 -7.50 -1.78
CA VAL A 83 -1.71 -7.55 -0.64
C VAL A 83 -0.27 -7.75 -1.12
N CYS A 84 0.62 -6.87 -0.66
CA CYS A 84 2.04 -6.99 -0.88
C CYS A 84 2.75 -7.26 0.44
N GLU A 85 3.47 -8.37 0.52
CA GLU A 85 4.25 -8.75 1.70
C GLU A 85 5.74 -8.85 1.37
N ARG A 86 6.58 -8.40 2.29
CA ARG A 86 8.04 -8.51 2.17
C ARG A 86 8.69 -8.67 3.54
N ARG A 87 9.70 -9.53 3.63
CA ARG A 87 10.58 -9.59 4.80
C ARG A 87 11.54 -8.41 4.78
N LEU A 88 11.61 -7.68 5.89
CA LEU A 88 12.52 -6.56 6.03
C LEU A 88 13.98 -7.05 6.05
N THR A 89 14.83 -6.29 5.36
CA THR A 89 16.29 -6.44 5.30
C THR A 89 16.93 -5.08 5.51
N LEU A 90 18.10 -5.03 6.14
CA LEU A 90 18.82 -3.76 6.37
C LEU A 90 19.12 -3.04 5.05
N GLY A 91 18.88 -1.73 5.01
CA GLY A 91 19.09 -0.87 3.85
C GLY A 91 17.81 -0.19 3.36
N THR A 92 17.92 0.47 2.20
CA THR A 92 16.82 1.14 1.49
C THR A 92 16.49 0.37 0.22
N TYR A 93 15.20 0.12 -0.01
CA TYR A 93 14.73 -0.67 -1.14
C TYR A 93 13.54 -0.02 -1.82
N ASP A 94 13.62 0.03 -3.14
CA ASP A 94 12.56 0.42 -4.07
C ASP A 94 11.94 -0.86 -4.63
N ASN A 95 10.63 -1.03 -4.47
CA ASN A 95 9.93 -2.29 -4.70
C ASN A 95 8.64 -2.10 -5.49
N TYR A 96 8.35 -3.09 -6.32
CA TYR A 96 7.09 -3.21 -7.06
C TYR A 96 6.43 -4.55 -6.70
N CYS A 97 5.11 -4.56 -6.61
CA CYS A 97 4.32 -5.78 -6.44
C CYS A 97 3.04 -5.72 -7.27
N THR A 98 2.65 -6.86 -7.83
CA THR A 98 1.40 -7.01 -8.59
C THR A 98 0.23 -7.26 -7.63
N LEU A 99 -0.89 -6.59 -7.86
CA LEU A 99 -2.12 -6.74 -7.07
C LEU A 99 -2.99 -7.88 -7.62
N GLU A 100 -3.68 -8.60 -6.73
CA GLU A 100 -4.52 -9.76 -7.07
C GLU A 100 -5.66 -9.40 -8.03
N LYS A 101 -6.26 -8.21 -7.89
CA LYS A 101 -7.30 -7.72 -8.80
C LYS A 101 -6.73 -6.97 -10.02
N GLY A 102 -5.41 -6.90 -10.15
CA GLY A 102 -4.69 -6.26 -11.26
C GLY A 102 -4.17 -4.88 -10.92
N GLY A 103 -3.08 -4.50 -11.59
CA GLY A 103 -2.29 -3.32 -11.27
C GLY A 103 -1.03 -3.63 -10.47
N SER A 104 -0.29 -2.58 -10.14
CA SER A 104 0.91 -2.70 -9.32
C SER A 104 1.07 -1.58 -8.32
N LEU A 105 1.56 -1.91 -7.13
CA LEU A 105 1.97 -0.94 -6.12
C LEU A 105 3.50 -0.84 -6.13
N HIS A 106 3.99 0.38 -6.30
CA HIS A 106 5.38 0.76 -6.07
C HIS A 106 5.51 1.40 -4.68
N TYR A 107 6.53 1.00 -3.94
CA TYR A 107 6.81 1.50 -2.59
C TYR A 107 8.30 1.41 -2.24
N ILE A 108 8.74 2.36 -1.41
CA ILE A 108 10.09 2.39 -0.86
C ILE A 108 10.04 2.15 0.66
N TYR A 109 11.01 1.41 1.20
CA TYR A 109 11.23 1.30 2.65
C TYR A 109 12.70 1.42 3.01
N THR A 110 12.99 1.82 4.25
CA THR A 110 14.34 1.79 4.83
C THR A 110 14.30 1.13 6.21
N LEU A 111 15.18 0.14 6.43
CA LEU A 111 15.50 -0.42 7.75
C LEU A 111 16.96 -0.09 8.07
N SER A 112 17.19 0.61 9.18
CA SER A 112 18.54 0.93 9.71
C SER A 112 18.71 0.52 11.15
#